data_AF-F3C4Q9-F1
#
_entry.id   AF-F3C4Q9-F1
#
_cell.length_a   1.000
_cell.length_b   1.000
_cell.length_c   1.000
_cell.angle_alpha   90.00
_cell.angle_beta   90.00
_cell.angle_gamma   90.00
#
_symmetry.space_group_name_H-M   'P 1'
#
loop_
_entity.id
_entity.type
_entity.pdbx_description
1 polymer ?
#
loop_
_entity_poly.entity_id
_entity_poly.type
_entity_poly.pdbx_seq_one_letter_code
_entity_poly.pdbx_strand_id
1 'polypeptide(L)'
;GDLHGFDTGNDRYPDQSCTLLIQLPGLQGGQTLAWSGPGIEQQNSVALPLDEAFWTEREARNVFPCGLDVFFVSGNQMLGLPRSTRVQECA
;
A
#
# COMPACT_ATOMS: atom_id res chain seq x y z
N GLY A 1 -1.23 10.58 5.34
CA GLY A 1 -0.34 10.36 6.52
C GLY A 1 1.12 10.40 6.11
N ASP A 2 2.04 10.84 6.98
CA ASP A 2 3.47 10.98 6.63
C ASP A 2 4.20 9.63 6.60
N LEU A 3 4.77 9.29 5.44
CA LEU A 3 5.55 8.07 5.24
C LEU A 3 7.06 8.34 5.16
N HIS A 4 7.52 9.60 5.21
CA HIS A 4 8.89 9.98 4.83
C HIS A 4 10.00 9.32 5.66
N GLY A 5 9.73 9.03 6.93
CA GLY A 5 10.71 8.50 7.89
C GLY A 5 10.94 6.98 7.86
N PHE A 6 10.17 6.21 7.08
CA PHE A 6 10.27 4.75 7.10
C PHE A 6 11.31 4.23 6.10
N ASP A 7 12.20 3.35 6.53
CA ASP A 7 13.21 2.75 5.65
C ASP A 7 12.57 2.00 4.47
N THR A 8 12.98 2.30 3.24
CA THR A 8 12.49 1.64 2.01
C THR A 8 13.38 0.49 1.54
N GLY A 9 14.45 0.18 2.31
CA GLY A 9 15.53 -0.67 1.87
C GLY A 9 16.44 0.04 0.86
N ASN A 10 17.30 -0.74 0.20
CA ASN A 10 18.17 -0.27 -0.87
C ASN A 10 18.24 -1.31 -2.00
N ASP A 11 18.78 -0.93 -3.15
CA ASP A 11 18.81 -1.79 -4.35
C ASP A 11 19.44 -3.18 -4.12
N ARG A 12 20.40 -3.28 -3.19
CA ARG A 12 21.08 -4.54 -2.86
C ARG A 12 20.31 -5.36 -1.84
N TYR A 13 19.58 -4.72 -0.94
CA TYR A 13 18.83 -5.33 0.16
C TYR A 13 17.43 -4.70 0.27
N PRO A 14 16.56 -4.88 -0.74
CA PRO A 14 15.22 -4.30 -0.73
C PRO A 14 14.34 -4.93 0.37
N ASP A 15 14.64 -6.17 0.76
CA ASP A 15 13.98 -6.92 1.83
C ASP A 15 14.21 -6.35 3.24
N GLN A 16 15.18 -5.43 3.41
CA GLN A 16 15.42 -4.75 4.69
C GLN A 16 14.54 -3.52 4.91
N SER A 17 13.55 -3.27 4.06
CA SER A 17 12.61 -2.17 4.24
C SER A 17 11.76 -2.35 5.50
N CYS A 18 11.18 -1.24 5.97
CA CYS A 18 10.13 -1.25 6.97
C CYS A 18 8.84 -1.89 6.41
N THR A 19 8.15 -2.68 7.24
CA THR A 19 6.77 -3.12 6.99
C THR A 19 5.83 -2.33 7.87
N LEU A 20 4.80 -1.71 7.28
CA LEU A 20 3.84 -0.91 8.01
C LEU A 20 2.62 -1.74 8.39
N LEU A 21 2.23 -1.69 9.66
CA LEU A 21 0.94 -2.19 10.13
C LEU A 21 0.08 -0.98 10.49
N ILE A 22 -0.94 -0.71 9.69
CA ILE A 22 -1.77 0.49 9.81
C ILE A 22 -3.16 0.09 10.31
N GLN A 23 -3.50 0.50 11.53
CA GLN A 23 -4.84 0.33 12.08
C GLN A 23 -5.81 1.30 11.43
N LEU A 24 -6.87 0.77 10.82
CA LEU A 24 -7.97 1.55 10.25
C LEU A 24 -9.26 1.30 11.05
N PRO A 25 -10.24 2.21 11.00
CA PRO A 25 -11.57 1.96 11.59
C PRO A 25 -12.36 0.87 10.84
N GLY A 26 -11.96 0.56 9.60
CA GLY A 26 -12.54 -0.47 8.75
C GLY A 26 -11.69 -0.66 7.49
N LEU A 27 -11.86 -1.78 6.79
CA LEU A 27 -11.18 -2.07 5.52
C LEU A 27 -12.07 -1.76 4.30
N GLN A 28 -13.01 -0.83 4.48
CA GLN A 28 -13.99 -0.36 3.49
C GLN A 28 -14.30 1.12 3.73
N GLY A 29 -14.77 1.85 2.70
CA GLY A 29 -15.42 3.15 2.87
C GLY A 29 -14.64 4.41 2.48
N GLY A 30 -13.63 4.32 1.62
CA GLY A 30 -13.00 5.49 0.98
C GLY A 30 -13.12 5.49 -0.54
N GLN A 31 -12.23 6.21 -1.23
CA GLN A 31 -12.16 6.19 -2.69
C GLN A 31 -11.89 4.77 -3.18
N THR A 32 -12.68 4.30 -4.14
CA THR A 32 -12.44 3.01 -4.79
C THR A 32 -11.27 3.14 -5.75
N LEU A 33 -10.24 2.32 -5.55
CA LEU A 33 -9.04 2.27 -6.36
C LEU A 33 -8.89 0.88 -6.99
N ALA A 34 -8.31 0.89 -8.19
CA ALA A 34 -7.94 -0.27 -8.99
C ALA A 34 -6.56 -0.78 -8.56
N TRP A 35 -6.51 -1.99 -8.00
CA TRP A 35 -5.26 -2.64 -7.61
C TRP A 35 -4.88 -3.73 -8.60
N SER A 36 -3.62 -3.72 -9.05
CA SER A 36 -3.08 -4.73 -9.98
C SER A 36 -1.60 -5.04 -9.69
N GLY A 37 -1.08 -6.13 -10.26
CA GLY A 37 0.31 -6.56 -10.10
C GLY A 37 0.43 -8.04 -9.74
N PRO A 38 1.64 -8.51 -9.35
CA PRO A 38 1.87 -9.90 -8.99
C PRO A 38 0.90 -10.40 -7.91
N GLY A 39 0.26 -11.55 -8.15
CA GLY A 39 -0.76 -12.11 -7.25
C GLY A 39 -2.19 -11.61 -7.49
N ILE A 40 -2.42 -10.69 -8.43
CA ILE A 40 -3.74 -10.23 -8.86
C ILE A 40 -3.90 -10.60 -10.35
N GLU A 41 -4.84 -11.49 -10.67
CA GLU A 41 -5.01 -12.00 -12.05
C GLU A 41 -5.51 -10.92 -13.02
N GLN A 42 -6.46 -10.10 -12.58
CA GLN A 42 -7.04 -9.02 -13.38
C GLN A 42 -6.87 -7.69 -12.65
N GLN A 43 -7.83 -7.36 -11.78
CA GLN A 43 -7.83 -6.15 -10.98
C GLN A 43 -8.74 -6.36 -9.79
N ASN A 44 -8.33 -5.85 -8.63
CA ASN A 44 -9.18 -5.79 -7.45
C ASN A 44 -9.64 -4.35 -7.23
N SER A 45 -10.93 -4.13 -7.09
CA SER A 45 -11.48 -2.85 -6.63
C SER A 45 -11.43 -2.82 -5.11
N VAL A 46 -10.64 -1.90 -4.56
CA VAL A 46 -10.41 -1.78 -3.11
C VAL A 46 -10.73 -0.35 -2.69
N ALA A 47 -11.53 -0.21 -1.64
CA ALA A 47 -11.84 1.08 -1.03
C ALA A 47 -11.38 1.05 0.42
N LEU A 48 -10.43 1.91 0.80
CA LEU A 48 -9.96 2.05 2.19
C LEU A 48 -10.19 3.48 2.66
N PRO A 49 -10.53 3.71 3.94
CA PRO A 49 -10.77 5.03 4.50
C PRO A 49 -9.45 5.80 4.72
N LEU A 50 -8.74 6.07 3.63
CA LEU A 50 -7.46 6.77 3.55
C LEU A 50 -7.60 8.02 2.67
N ASP A 51 -6.82 9.04 2.99
CA ASP A 51 -6.73 10.24 2.17
C ASP A 51 -5.94 10.01 0.88
N GLU A 52 -6.16 10.85 -0.14
CA GLU A 52 -5.37 10.83 -1.38
C GLU A 52 -3.87 10.97 -1.09
N ALA A 53 -3.52 11.81 -0.10
CA ALA A 53 -2.15 12.05 0.31
C ALA A 53 -1.40 10.77 0.68
N PHE A 54 -2.04 9.81 1.36
CA PHE A 54 -1.43 8.51 1.65
C PHE A 54 -1.00 7.78 0.37
N TRP A 55 -1.83 7.80 -0.67
CA TRP A 55 -1.56 7.12 -1.94
C TRP A 55 -0.43 7.81 -2.69
N THR A 56 -0.44 9.15 -2.74
CA THR A 56 0.65 9.95 -3.32
C THR A 56 1.97 9.67 -2.62
N GLU A 57 1.99 9.68 -1.29
CA GLU A 57 3.19 9.39 -0.50
C GLU A 57 3.68 7.96 -0.72
N ARG A 58 2.78 6.98 -0.74
CA ARG A 58 3.16 5.58 -1.01
C ARG A 58 3.82 5.45 -2.37
N GLU A 59 3.25 6.06 -3.40
CA GLU A 59 3.82 6.02 -4.75
C GLU A 59 5.20 6.68 -4.80
N ALA A 60 5.37 7.84 -4.15
CA ALA A 60 6.64 8.54 -4.07
C ALA A 60 7.75 7.72 -3.35
N ARG A 61 7.36 6.81 -2.44
CA ARG A 61 8.29 5.94 -1.71
C ARG A 61 8.58 4.61 -2.37
N ASN A 62 7.82 4.20 -3.38
CA ASN A 62 8.00 2.93 -4.06
C ASN A 62 8.80 3.13 -5.35
N VAL A 63 10.12 2.96 -5.24
CA VAL A 63 11.04 2.97 -6.39
C VAL A 63 11.63 1.58 -6.54
N PHE A 64 11.12 0.79 -7.48
CA PHE A 64 11.50 -0.61 -7.63
C PHE A 64 13.04 -0.78 -7.71
N PRO A 65 13.65 -1.68 -6.90
CA PRO A 65 12.99 -2.68 -6.04
C PRO A 65 12.64 -2.21 -4.61
N CYS A 66 13.04 -0.99 -4.24
CA CYS A 66 12.78 -0.39 -2.93
C CYS A 66 11.32 0.02 -2.74
N GLY A 67 10.87 0.05 -1.50
CA GLY A 67 9.51 0.44 -1.17
C GLY A 67 9.03 -0.05 0.18
N LEU A 68 7.76 0.18 0.47
CA LEU A 68 7.11 -0.22 1.72
C LEU A 68 6.02 -1.24 1.45
N ASP A 69 6.06 -2.35 2.18
CA ASP A 69 4.95 -3.28 2.27
C ASP A 69 4.01 -2.84 3.40
N VAL A 70 2.71 -2.86 3.14
CA VAL A 70 1.71 -2.36 4.09
C VAL A 70 0.69 -3.46 4.40
N PHE A 71 0.36 -3.63 5.67
CA PHE A 71 -0.81 -4.38 6.11
C PHE A 71 -1.78 -3.43 6.79
N PHE A 72 -2.99 -3.33 6.26
CA PHE A 72 -4.10 -2.63 6.90
C PHE A 72 -4.84 -3.60 7.81
N VAL A 73 -5.09 -3.20 9.05
CA VAL A 73 -5.76 -4.04 10.05
C VAL A 73 -7.00 -3.36 10.61
N SER A 74 -8.05 -4.15 10.85
CA SER A 74 -9.29 -3.72 11.50
C SER A 74 -9.89 -4.88 12.28
N GLY A 75 -9.79 -4.85 13.61
CA GLY A 75 -10.21 -5.98 14.44
C GLY A 75 -9.45 -7.25 14.09
N ASN A 76 -10.15 -8.29 13.65
CA ASN A 76 -9.57 -9.57 13.21
C ASN A 76 -9.38 -9.68 11.68
N GLN A 77 -9.57 -8.58 10.95
CA GLN A 77 -9.41 -8.53 9.50
C GLN A 77 -8.08 -7.86 9.11
N MET A 78 -7.49 -8.33 8.03
CA MET A 78 -6.25 -7.78 7.47
C MET A 78 -6.31 -7.74 5.95
N LEU A 79 -5.71 -6.72 5.37
CA LEU A 79 -5.54 -6.56 3.93
C LEU A 79 -4.10 -6.14 3.62
N GLY A 80 -3.38 -6.95 2.85
CA GLY A 80 -1.99 -6.69 2.46
C GLY A 80 -1.89 -5.90 1.16
N LEU A 81 -0.98 -4.93 1.14
CA LEU A 81 -0.60 -4.13 -0.02
C LEU A 81 0.93 -4.20 -0.18
N PRO A 82 1.44 -5.19 -0.92
CA PRO A 82 2.85 -5.26 -1.28
C PRO A 82 3.33 -4.01 -2.03
N ARG A 83 4.62 -3.71 -1.94
CA ARG A 83 5.25 -2.57 -2.64
C ARG A 83 5.13 -2.65 -4.17
N SER A 84 5.01 -3.86 -4.71
CA SER A 84 4.85 -4.09 -6.16
C SER A 84 3.43 -3.88 -6.67
N THR A 85 2.44 -3.71 -5.77
CA THR A 85 1.05 -3.47 -6.19
C THR A 85 0.92 -2.07 -6.75
N ARG A 86 0.38 -1.98 -7.96
CA ARG A 86 0.01 -0.73 -8.61
C ARG A 86 -1.37 -0.32 -8.15
N VAL A 87 -1.52 0.95 -7.77
CA VAL A 87 -2.78 1.53 -7.29
C VAL A 87 -3.14 2.69 -8.21
N GLN A 88 -4.31 2.63 -8.83
CA GLN A 88 -4.79 3.63 -9.78
C GLN A 88 -6.26 3.96 -9.49
N GLU A 89 -6.74 5.11 -9.97
CA GLU A 89 -8.17 5.40 -9.95
C GLU A 89 -8.92 4.40 -10.83
N CYS A 90 -10.14 4.02 -10.42
CA CYS A 90 -11.01 3.24 -11.30
C CYS A 90 -11.40 4.10 -12.52
N ALA A 91 -11.41 3.47 -13.70
CA ALA A 91 -11.94 4.07 -14.93
C ALA A 91 -13.47 4.20 -14.91
#